data_AF-A0A1H2FTW1-F1
#
_entry.id   AF-A0A1H2FTW1-F1
#
_cell.length_a   1.000
_cell.length_b   1.000
_cell.length_c   1.000
_cell.angle_alpha   90.00
_cell.angle_beta   90.00
_cell.angle_gamma   90.00
#
_symmetry.space_group_name_H-M   'P 1'
#
loop_
_entity.id
_entity.type
_entity.pdbx_description
1 polymer ?
#
loop_
_entity_poly.entity_id
_entity_poly.type
_entity_poly.pdbx_seq_one_letter_code
_entity_poly.pdbx_strand_id
1 'polypeptide(L)'
;MHRMHSILLLAIAVVFASCSTPITKRSQKLQQGMTQAQVKQVLGSDYIVKATKPNSEGKTISLWEYMDGNGNIYDLYFKDDSLVQWGNPASLKTNIDVQGGAPAPTN
;
A
#
# COMPACT_ATOMS: atom_id res chain seq x y z
N MET A 1 -19.77 31.71 -40.23
CA MET A 1 -19.61 31.60 -38.76
C MET A 1 -19.49 30.13 -38.33
N HIS A 2 -18.41 29.42 -38.69
CA HIS A 2 -18.25 27.98 -38.40
C HIS A 2 -16.78 27.55 -38.18
N ARG A 3 -15.91 28.45 -37.69
CA ARG A 3 -14.46 28.13 -37.51
C ARG A 3 -13.84 28.61 -36.19
N MET A 4 -14.64 28.80 -35.14
CA MET A 4 -14.15 29.30 -33.83
C MET A 4 -14.56 28.44 -32.62
N HIS A 5 -14.99 27.19 -32.81
CA HIS A 5 -15.34 26.29 -31.69
C HIS A 5 -14.38 25.10 -31.53
N SER A 6 -13.44 24.86 -32.46
CA SER A 6 -12.56 23.67 -32.44
C SER A 6 -11.25 23.83 -31.66
N ILE A 7 -11.01 24.97 -30.99
CA ILE A 7 -9.72 25.21 -30.30
C ILE A 7 -9.86 25.18 -28.76
N LEU A 8 -11.09 25.21 -28.22
CA LEU A 8 -11.31 25.28 -26.77
C LEU A 8 -11.43 23.90 -26.06
N LEU A 9 -11.31 22.79 -26.80
CA LEU A 9 -11.50 21.42 -26.25
C LEU A 9 -10.20 20.59 -26.15
N LEU A 10 -9.03 21.20 -26.33
CA LEU A 10 -7.74 20.50 -26.44
C LEU A 10 -6.70 20.91 -25.38
N ALA A 11 -7.14 21.29 -24.17
CA ALA A 11 -6.23 21.77 -23.12
C ALA A 11 -6.50 21.20 -21.71
N ILE A 12 -7.13 20.03 -21.61
CA ILE A 12 -7.29 19.30 -20.32
C ILE A 12 -6.86 17.85 -20.49
N ALA A 13 -5.70 17.65 -21.12
CA ALA A 13 -5.03 16.38 -21.13
C ALA A 13 -3.58 16.63 -20.70
N VAL A 14 -3.06 15.76 -19.85
CA VAL A 14 -1.64 15.72 -19.43
C VAL A 14 -1.28 16.66 -18.29
N VAL A 15 -1.63 16.32 -17.04
CA VAL A 15 -0.63 16.14 -15.97
C VAL A 15 -1.19 15.22 -14.86
N PHE A 16 -1.45 13.94 -15.16
CA PHE A 16 -1.30 12.91 -14.13
C PHE A 16 0.00 12.19 -14.44
N ALA A 17 1.11 12.83 -14.05
CA ALA A 17 2.41 12.18 -14.00
C ALA A 17 2.25 10.94 -13.12
N SER A 18 2.19 9.78 -13.78
CA SER A 18 2.11 8.49 -13.14
C SER A 18 3.38 8.29 -12.34
N CYS A 19 3.24 8.21 -11.02
CA CYS A 19 4.31 7.75 -10.14
C CYS A 19 4.52 6.25 -10.41
N SER A 20 5.24 5.92 -11.47
CA SER A 20 5.63 4.55 -11.81
C SER A 20 6.88 4.21 -11.00
N THR A 21 6.70 3.98 -9.69
CA THR A 21 7.71 3.26 -8.92
C THR A 21 7.62 1.77 -9.25
N PRO A 22 8.75 1.04 -9.33
CA PRO A 22 8.74 -0.39 -9.53
C PRO A 22 8.26 -1.09 -8.26
N ILE A 23 6.94 -1.08 -8.04
CA ILE A 23 6.28 -2.08 -7.21
C ILE A 23 6.29 -3.36 -8.04
N THR A 24 6.90 -4.42 -7.52
CA THR A 24 7.05 -5.68 -8.26
C THR A 24 5.71 -6.28 -8.69
N LYS A 25 5.72 -7.04 -9.80
CA LYS A 25 4.51 -7.63 -10.42
C LYS A 25 3.63 -8.44 -9.46
N ARG A 26 4.17 -8.95 -8.34
CA ARG A 26 3.43 -9.73 -7.35
C ARG A 26 2.73 -8.84 -6.31
N SER A 27 3.42 -7.84 -5.76
CA SER A 27 2.83 -6.92 -4.78
C SER A 27 1.76 -6.00 -5.41
N GLN A 28 1.81 -5.76 -6.72
CA GLN A 28 0.73 -5.10 -7.47
C GLN A 28 -0.58 -5.90 -7.54
N LYS A 29 -0.52 -7.23 -7.33
CA LYS A 29 -1.71 -8.09 -7.34
C LYS A 29 -2.39 -8.18 -5.99
N LEU A 30 -1.77 -7.63 -4.95
CA LEU A 30 -2.39 -7.55 -3.65
C LEU A 30 -3.58 -6.59 -3.71
N GLN A 31 -4.64 -6.96 -3.03
CA GLN A 31 -5.87 -6.17 -2.93
C GLN A 31 -6.29 -6.10 -1.47
N GLN A 32 -6.88 -4.97 -1.09
CA GLN A 32 -7.53 -4.86 0.21
C GLN A 32 -8.61 -5.95 0.33
N GLY A 33 -8.71 -6.55 1.51
CA GLY A 33 -9.65 -7.64 1.77
C GLY A 33 -9.08 -9.05 1.58
N MET A 34 -7.91 -9.20 0.96
CA MET A 34 -7.32 -10.53 0.76
C MET A 34 -6.99 -11.21 2.09
N THR A 35 -7.32 -12.49 2.23
CA THR A 35 -6.93 -13.27 3.41
C THR A 35 -5.43 -13.53 3.44
N GLN A 36 -4.86 -13.86 4.60
CA GLN A 36 -3.46 -14.27 4.68
C GLN A 36 -3.16 -15.44 3.72
N ALA A 37 -4.08 -16.38 3.56
CA ALA A 37 -3.93 -17.50 2.63
C ALA A 37 -3.87 -17.03 1.16
N GLN A 38 -4.75 -16.10 0.76
CA GLN A 38 -4.74 -15.52 -0.58
C GLN A 38 -3.45 -14.73 -0.84
N VAL A 39 -2.97 -13.97 0.14
CA VAL A 39 -1.71 -13.23 0.03
C VAL A 39 -0.52 -14.18 -0.15
N LYS A 40 -0.47 -15.31 0.58
CA LYS A 40 0.56 -16.35 0.38
C LYS A 40 0.53 -16.92 -1.05
N GLN A 41 -0.65 -17.12 -1.63
CA GLN A 41 -0.77 -17.60 -3.01
C GLN A 41 -0.22 -16.57 -4.02
N VAL A 42 -0.36 -15.28 -3.74
CA VAL A 42 0.11 -14.19 -4.62
C VAL A 42 1.62 -13.96 -4.50
N LEU A 43 2.14 -13.93 -3.28
CA LEU A 43 3.54 -13.57 -3.00
C LEU A 43 4.49 -14.77 -3.01
N GLY A 44 3.99 -15.95 -2.63
CA GLY A 44 4.78 -17.13 -2.37
C GLY A 44 5.14 -17.27 -0.89
N SER A 45 6.20 -18.03 -0.62
CA SER A 45 6.68 -18.35 0.73
C SER A 45 7.69 -17.35 1.31
N ASP A 46 8.08 -16.33 0.55
CA ASP A 46 9.20 -15.43 0.88
C ASP A 46 8.78 -14.29 1.83
N TYR A 47 8.18 -14.65 2.98
CA TYR A 47 7.72 -13.69 3.98
C TYR A 47 8.08 -14.11 5.41
N ILE A 48 8.16 -13.13 6.29
CA ILE A 48 8.42 -13.28 7.73
C ILE A 48 7.28 -12.62 8.49
N VAL A 49 6.73 -13.31 9.50
CA VAL A 49 5.75 -12.71 10.42
C VAL A 49 6.52 -11.90 11.47
N LYS A 50 6.41 -10.57 11.43
CA LYS A 50 7.11 -9.67 12.34
C LYS A 50 6.40 -9.53 13.68
N ALA A 51 5.08 -9.45 13.64
CA ALA A 51 4.25 -9.32 14.83
C ALA A 51 2.84 -9.85 14.57
N THR A 52 2.24 -10.41 15.61
CA THR A 52 0.80 -10.67 15.68
C THR A 52 0.35 -10.31 17.08
N LYS A 53 -0.61 -9.39 17.20
CA LYS A 53 -1.15 -8.96 18.49
C LYS A 53 -2.62 -8.58 18.38
N PRO A 54 -3.42 -8.77 19.45
CA PRO A 54 -4.74 -8.17 19.51
C PRO A 54 -4.62 -6.63 19.60
N ASN A 55 -5.58 -5.93 19.03
CA ASN A 55 -5.75 -4.49 19.21
C ASN A 55 -6.69 -4.20 20.40
N SER A 56 -6.91 -2.92 20.71
CA SER A 56 -7.82 -2.46 21.76
C SER A 56 -9.29 -2.87 21.56
N GLU A 57 -9.67 -3.25 20.34
CA GLU A 57 -11.02 -3.72 19.97
C GLU A 57 -11.14 -5.25 20.03
N GLY A 58 -10.09 -5.97 20.46
CA GLY A 58 -10.04 -7.44 20.47
C GLY A 58 -9.81 -8.10 19.10
N LYS A 59 -9.55 -7.28 18.06
CA LYS A 59 -9.26 -7.73 16.70
C LYS A 59 -7.79 -8.08 16.54
N THR A 60 -7.48 -9.09 15.75
CA THR A 60 -6.08 -9.53 15.57
C THR A 60 -5.41 -8.70 14.49
N ILE A 61 -4.30 -8.03 14.84
CA ILE A 61 -3.44 -7.33 13.89
C ILE A 61 -2.18 -8.16 13.66
N SER A 62 -1.86 -8.43 12.40
CA SER A 62 -0.60 -9.07 12.00
C SER A 62 0.19 -8.17 11.07
N LEU A 63 1.49 -8.09 11.30
CA LEU A 63 2.46 -7.41 10.45
C LEU A 63 3.41 -8.45 9.87
N TRP A 64 3.45 -8.53 8.55
CA TRP A 64 4.36 -9.39 7.83
C TRP A 64 5.34 -8.56 7.01
N GLU A 65 6.54 -9.08 6.84
CA GLU A 65 7.58 -8.52 5.99
C GLU A 65 7.77 -9.48 4.81
N TYR A 66 7.68 -8.97 3.59
CA TYR A 66 7.90 -9.70 2.35
C TYR A 66 9.13 -9.14 1.65
N MET A 67 10.04 -10.01 1.23
CA MET A 67 11.19 -9.62 0.42
C MET A 67 11.00 -10.16 -1.00
N ASP A 68 11.03 -9.28 -2.00
CA ASP A 68 10.95 -9.73 -3.38
C ASP A 68 12.30 -10.28 -3.89
N GLY A 69 12.29 -10.86 -5.10
CA GLY A 69 13.49 -11.40 -5.72
C GLY A 69 14.58 -10.36 -6.09
N ASN A 70 14.29 -9.06 -5.95
CA ASN A 70 15.24 -7.97 -6.14
C ASN A 70 15.78 -7.44 -4.80
N GLY A 71 15.37 -8.03 -3.67
CA GLY A 71 15.76 -7.60 -2.33
C GLY A 71 14.96 -6.41 -1.80
N ASN A 72 13.86 -6.00 -2.45
CA ASN A 72 13.00 -4.95 -1.90
C ASN A 72 12.13 -5.52 -0.79
N ILE A 73 12.04 -4.78 0.32
CA ILE A 73 11.25 -5.15 1.49
C ILE A 73 9.91 -4.43 1.46
N TYR A 74 8.85 -5.17 1.72
CA TYR A 74 7.48 -4.68 1.84
C TYR A 74 6.90 -5.12 3.17
N ASP A 75 6.23 -4.20 3.87
CA ASP A 75 5.43 -4.50 5.04
C ASP A 75 3.98 -4.71 4.61
N LEU A 76 3.33 -5.71 5.20
CA LEU A 76 1.93 -6.08 4.98
C LEU A 76 1.20 -6.09 6.31
N TYR A 77 0.13 -5.31 6.39
CA TYR A 77 -0.73 -5.19 7.55
C TYR A 77 -2.04 -5.93 7.33
N PHE A 78 -2.36 -6.81 8.28
CA PHE A 78 -3.59 -7.56 8.32
C PHE A 78 -4.40 -7.17 9.56
N LYS A 79 -5.72 -7.08 9.42
CA LYS A 79 -6.69 -6.93 10.51
C LYS A 79 -7.74 -8.03 10.37
N ASP A 80 -7.87 -8.89 11.38
CA ASP A 80 -8.75 -10.07 11.39
C ASP A 80 -8.59 -10.93 10.14
N ASP A 81 -7.36 -11.37 9.85
CA ASP A 81 -6.98 -12.15 8.66
C ASP A 81 -7.10 -11.40 7.30
N SER A 82 -7.66 -10.20 7.27
CA SER A 82 -7.82 -9.41 6.03
C SER A 82 -6.67 -8.42 5.82
N LEU A 83 -6.07 -8.42 4.63
CA LEU A 83 -5.07 -7.44 4.20
C LEU A 83 -5.71 -6.05 4.12
N VAL A 84 -5.20 -5.10 4.91
CA VAL A 84 -5.72 -3.72 4.94
C VAL A 84 -4.77 -2.73 4.29
N GLN A 85 -3.45 -3.00 4.33
CA GLN A 85 -2.44 -2.10 3.80
C GLN A 85 -1.14 -2.85 3.51
N TRP A 86 -0.39 -2.42 2.50
CA TRP A 86 0.94 -2.92 2.21
C TRP A 86 1.78 -1.86 1.49
N GLY A 87 3.10 -1.99 1.54
CA GLY A 87 4.01 -1.08 0.84
C GLY A 87 5.42 -1.07 1.40
N ASN A 88 6.24 -0.13 0.94
CA ASN A 88 7.55 0.08 1.52
C ASN A 88 7.41 0.52 2.99
N PRO A 89 8.14 -0.08 3.95
CA PRO A 89 8.06 0.26 5.37
C PRO A 89 8.17 1.77 5.66
N ALA A 90 9.03 2.48 4.91
CA ALA A 90 9.20 3.93 5.05
C ALA A 90 7.94 4.71 4.67
N SER A 91 7.24 4.29 3.61
CA SER A 91 6.00 4.93 3.13
C SER A 91 4.79 4.64 4.01
N LEU A 92 4.82 3.52 4.75
CA LEU A 92 3.74 3.14 5.66
C LEU A 92 3.83 3.89 6.99
N LYS A 93 5.04 4.13 7.51
CA LYS A 93 5.25 4.97 8.69
C LYS A 93 4.63 6.36 8.53
N THR A 94 4.76 6.98 7.36
CA THR A 94 4.20 8.30 7.09
C THR A 94 2.67 8.32 7.04
N ASN A 95 2.01 7.23 6.63
CA ASN A 95 0.54 7.19 6.54
C ASN A 95 -0.14 6.73 7.83
N ILE A 96 0.53 5.98 8.70
CA ILE A 96 0.00 5.60 10.01
C ILE A 96 0.07 6.78 11.00
N ASP A 97 1.08 7.64 10.89
CA ASP A 97 1.22 8.86 11.73
C ASP A 97 0.12 9.90 11.43
N VAL A 98 -0.37 9.94 10.18
CA VAL A 98 -1.41 10.89 9.75
C VAL A 98 -2.83 10.46 10.14
N GLN A 99 -3.06 9.18 10.45
CA GLN A 99 -4.39 8.67 10.88
C GLN A 99 -4.46 8.18 12.33
N GLY A 100 -3.35 8.21 13.07
CA GLY A 100 -3.31 7.93 14.51
C GLY A 100 -2.48 8.99 15.21
N GLY A 101 -3.11 10.07 15.64
CA GLY A 101 -2.43 11.19 16.27
C GLY A 101 -1.51 10.79 17.42
N ALA A 102 -0.24 11.18 17.30
CA ALA A 102 0.62 11.56 18.41
C ALA A 102 1.38 12.83 17.99
N PRO A 103 1.42 13.89 18.82
CA PRO A 103 2.09 15.13 18.45
C PRO A 103 3.60 14.91 18.31
N ALA A 104 4.18 15.54 17.29
CA ALA A 104 5.61 15.59 17.05
C ALA A 104 6.36 16.07 18.32
N PRO A 105 7.52 15.48 18.65
CA PRO A 105 8.37 16.06 19.69
C PRO A 105 8.93 17.38 19.17
N THR A 106 8.48 18.48 19.78
CA THR A 106 9.10 19.79 19.66
C THR A 106 10.47 19.73 20.36
N ASN A 107 11.53 19.97 19.61
CA ASN A 107 12.83 20.34 20.18
C ASN A 107 12.90 21.88 20.26
#